data_AF-A0A2G9P4V2-F1
#
_entry.id   AF-A0A2G9P4V2-F1
#
_cell.length_a   1.000
_cell.length_b   1.000
_cell.length_c   1.000
_cell.angle_alpha   90.00
_cell.angle_beta   90.00
_cell.angle_gamma   90.00
#
_symmetry.space_group_name_H-M   'P 1'
#
loop_
_entity.id
_entity.type
_entity.pdbx_description
1 polymer ?
#
loop_
_entity_poly.entity_id
_entity_poly.type
_entity_poly.pdbx_seq_one_letter_code
_entity_poly.pdbx_strand_id
1 'polypeptide(L)'
;MDEAKTEKQLYEICENRTKKHALNALALLKGKTFLSEFAGKGRRQGFENEGQIKPPFEKKTKKIGLVVSEYNSDITKEMEKIVLAHSKKLNVEITKIISVSGVLDAPLAVKSLLKEKEIQGVVVLGAVIQGETAHDRVVAFTCASKVSDLSLEFNKPVGFGVIGPGISKENAVKRIKSYAKHSVESVAKMLNALEE
;
A
#
# COMPACT_ATOMS: atom_id res chain seq x y z
N MET A 1 46.35 -22.02 4.15
CA MET A 1 45.77 -20.88 3.41
C MET A 1 44.26 -21.07 3.44
N ASP A 2 43.55 -20.22 4.18
CA ASP A 2 42.16 -20.47 4.59
C ASP A 2 41.13 -20.38 3.46
N GLU A 3 41.55 -20.01 2.25
CA GLU A 3 40.65 -19.77 1.11
C GLU A 3 40.73 -20.80 -0.03
N ALA A 4 41.75 -21.67 -0.07
CA ALA A 4 41.90 -22.65 -1.15
C ALA A 4 42.68 -23.90 -0.71
N LYS A 5 42.29 -25.06 -1.25
CA LYS A 5 42.94 -26.35 -0.96
C LYS A 5 44.16 -26.63 -1.84
N THR A 6 44.30 -25.90 -2.96
CA THR A 6 45.41 -26.05 -3.92
C THR A 6 45.82 -24.70 -4.51
N GLU A 7 47.09 -24.55 -4.92
CA GLU A 7 47.59 -23.32 -5.56
C GLU A 7 46.87 -23.00 -6.87
N LYS A 8 46.51 -24.03 -7.65
CA LYS A 8 45.74 -23.85 -8.89
C LYS A 8 44.35 -23.26 -8.61
N GLN A 9 43.66 -23.73 -7.57
CA GLN A 9 42.39 -23.14 -7.13
C GLN A 9 42.58 -21.71 -6.64
N LEU A 10 43.67 -21.43 -5.91
CA LEU A 10 43.95 -20.08 -5.44
C LEU A 10 44.15 -19.12 -6.62
N TYR A 11 44.89 -19.55 -7.65
CA TYR A 11 45.09 -18.79 -8.87
C TYR A 11 43.76 -18.46 -9.58
N GLU A 12 42.89 -19.47 -9.75
CA GLU A 12 41.57 -19.29 -10.37
C GLU A 12 40.65 -18.37 -9.56
N ILE A 13 40.72 -18.43 -8.22
CA ILE A 13 39.99 -17.53 -7.33
C ILE A 13 40.49 -16.08 -7.51
N CYS A 14 41.81 -15.89 -7.53
CA CYS A 14 42.43 -14.58 -7.69
C CYS A 14 42.10 -13.94 -9.05
N GLU A 15 42.18 -14.70 -10.14
CA GLU A 15 41.86 -14.22 -11.48
C GLU A 15 40.38 -13.79 -11.56
N ASN A 16 39.47 -14.62 -11.05
CA ASN A 16 38.04 -14.34 -11.04
C ASN A 16 37.67 -13.15 -10.16
N ARG A 17 38.31 -12.98 -9.00
CA ARG A 17 38.11 -11.81 -8.13
C ARG A 17 38.55 -10.54 -8.85
N THR A 18 39.71 -10.56 -9.48
CA THR A 18 40.26 -9.39 -10.21
C THR A 18 39.33 -8.93 -11.32
N LYS A 19 38.86 -9.86 -12.17
CA LYS A 19 37.89 -9.54 -13.23
C LYS A 19 36.58 -8.97 -12.67
N LYS A 20 36.06 -9.54 -11.58
CA LYS A 20 34.81 -9.07 -10.94
C LYS A 20 34.96 -7.68 -10.31
N HIS A 21 36.09 -7.37 -9.68
CA HIS A 21 36.34 -6.04 -9.12
C HIS A 21 36.42 -4.96 -10.20
N ALA A 22 37.08 -5.25 -11.32
CA ALA A 22 37.14 -4.34 -12.47
C ALA A 22 35.74 -4.07 -13.06
N LEU A 23 34.92 -5.11 -13.22
CA LEU A 23 33.56 -4.97 -13.73
C LEU A 23 32.65 -4.19 -12.78
N ASN A 24 32.77 -4.38 -11.46
CA ASN A 24 32.00 -3.61 -10.48
C ASN A 24 32.39 -2.12 -10.47
N ALA A 25 33.68 -1.81 -10.66
CA ALA A 25 34.14 -0.43 -10.80
C ALA A 25 33.53 0.24 -12.04
N LEU A 26 33.49 -0.47 -13.18
CA LEU A 26 32.84 0.02 -14.39
C LEU A 26 31.32 0.20 -14.20
N ALA A 27 30.67 -0.71 -13.47
CA ALA A 27 29.25 -0.63 -13.16
C ALA A 27 28.89 0.58 -12.29
N LEU A 28 29.76 0.99 -11.36
CA LEU A 28 29.55 2.19 -10.55
C LEU A 28 29.54 3.47 -11.40
N LEU A 29 30.30 3.52 -12.49
CA LEU A 29 30.28 4.63 -13.45
C LEU A 29 28.93 4.75 -14.17
N LYS A 30 28.17 3.65 -14.30
CA LYS A 30 26.84 3.62 -14.93
C LYS A 30 25.71 4.07 -13.99
N GLY A 31 25.96 4.17 -12.67
CA GLY A 31 24.99 4.68 -11.69
C GLY A 31 25.17 4.08 -10.29
N LYS A 32 24.98 4.91 -9.25
CA LYS A 32 25.25 4.54 -7.85
C LYS A 32 24.41 3.37 -7.32
N THR A 33 23.25 3.10 -7.91
CA THR A 33 22.33 2.03 -7.49
C THR A 33 22.46 0.74 -8.31
N PHE A 34 23.30 0.70 -9.34
CA PHE A 34 23.39 -0.47 -10.22
C PHE A 34 23.92 -1.71 -9.49
N LEU A 35 24.83 -1.53 -8.53
CA LEU A 35 25.37 -2.64 -7.73
C LEU A 35 24.37 -3.22 -6.72
N SER A 36 23.33 -2.47 -6.34
CA SER A 36 22.28 -2.95 -5.41
C SER A 36 21.54 -4.15 -5.98
N GLU A 37 21.34 -4.20 -7.29
CA GLU A 37 20.66 -5.32 -7.97
C GLU A 37 21.46 -6.62 -7.89
N PHE A 38 22.75 -6.55 -7.61
CA PHE A 38 23.65 -7.68 -7.51
C PHE A 38 24.07 -8.00 -6.07
N ALA A 39 23.66 -7.18 -5.09
CA ALA A 39 23.92 -7.41 -3.68
C ALA A 39 23.17 -8.67 -3.20
N GLY A 40 23.85 -9.52 -2.43
CA GLY A 40 23.26 -10.75 -1.87
C GLY A 40 23.10 -11.92 -2.85
N LYS A 41 23.55 -11.85 -4.11
CA LYS A 41 23.43 -12.98 -5.06
C LYS A 41 24.53 -14.05 -4.93
N GLY A 42 25.22 -14.15 -3.79
CA GLY A 42 26.23 -15.19 -3.54
C GLY A 42 27.48 -15.21 -4.45
N ARG A 43 27.60 -14.31 -5.44
CA ARG A 43 28.71 -14.27 -6.42
C ARG A 43 30.12 -14.04 -5.83
N ARG A 44 30.25 -13.94 -4.51
CA ARG A 44 31.46 -13.49 -3.77
C ARG A 44 32.46 -14.58 -3.40
N GLN A 45 32.16 -15.87 -3.54
CA GLN A 45 33.09 -16.93 -3.08
C GLN A 45 33.34 -18.09 -4.05
N GLY A 46 33.36 -17.86 -5.37
CA GLY A 46 33.92 -18.86 -6.30
C GLY A 46 33.23 -20.23 -6.39
N PHE A 47 32.12 -20.46 -5.69
CA PHE A 47 31.26 -21.65 -5.79
C PHE A 47 30.05 -21.39 -6.70
N GLU A 48 29.43 -22.47 -7.22
CA GLU A 48 28.17 -22.40 -7.98
C GLU A 48 27.03 -21.81 -7.13
N ASN A 49 26.07 -21.16 -7.78
CA ASN A 49 24.99 -20.42 -7.14
C ASN A 49 24.23 -21.26 -6.10
N GLU A 50 24.35 -20.93 -4.82
CA GLU A 50 23.43 -21.42 -3.77
C GLU A 50 22.08 -20.68 -3.75
N GLY A 51 21.63 -20.17 -4.90
CA GLY A 51 20.41 -19.40 -5.04
C GLY A 51 20.53 -17.93 -4.62
N GLN A 52 19.46 -17.16 -4.87
CA GLN A 52 19.38 -15.77 -4.38
C GLN A 52 19.26 -15.79 -2.86
N ILE A 53 20.03 -14.97 -2.14
CA ILE A 53 19.64 -14.58 -0.79
C ILE A 53 18.27 -13.89 -0.93
N LYS A 54 17.20 -14.56 -0.48
CA LYS A 54 15.91 -13.90 -0.31
C LYS A 54 16.16 -12.73 0.64
N PRO A 55 15.92 -11.47 0.24
CA PRO A 55 16.09 -10.37 1.18
C PRO A 55 15.20 -10.66 2.41
N PRO A 56 15.65 -10.38 3.65
CA PRO A 56 14.87 -10.66 4.86
C PRO A 56 13.57 -9.83 4.98
N PHE A 57 13.21 -9.09 3.93
CA PHE A 57 12.00 -8.28 3.83
C PHE A 57 11.32 -8.56 2.49
N GLU A 58 10.67 -9.71 2.34
CA GLU A 58 9.47 -9.73 1.51
C GLU A 58 8.50 -8.74 2.15
N LYS A 59 8.29 -7.58 1.50
CA LYS A 59 7.29 -6.62 1.99
C LYS A 59 5.96 -7.36 2.00
N LYS A 60 5.49 -7.69 3.19
CA LYS A 60 4.21 -8.36 3.39
C LYS A 60 3.12 -7.52 2.75
N THR A 61 2.45 -8.09 1.76
CA THR A 61 1.34 -7.41 1.07
C THR A 61 0.18 -7.30 2.04
N LYS A 62 -0.28 -6.06 2.25
CA LYS A 62 -1.39 -5.79 3.17
C LYS A 62 -2.70 -5.92 2.44
N LYS A 63 -3.59 -6.75 2.96
CA LYS A 63 -4.91 -6.98 2.38
C LYS A 63 -5.94 -6.06 3.03
N ILE A 64 -6.62 -5.23 2.24
CA ILE A 64 -7.66 -4.33 2.73
C ILE A 64 -8.94 -4.44 1.89
N GLY A 65 -10.07 -4.14 2.52
CA GLY A 65 -11.36 -3.98 1.83
C GLY A 65 -11.59 -2.55 1.37
N LEU A 66 -12.46 -2.37 0.39
CA LEU A 66 -12.88 -1.08 -0.12
C LEU A 66 -14.42 -1.01 -0.13
N VAL A 67 -14.98 0.08 0.38
CA VAL A 67 -16.40 0.40 0.31
C VAL A 67 -16.56 1.67 -0.51
N VAL A 68 -17.42 1.65 -1.52
CA VAL A 68 -17.63 2.79 -2.43
C VAL A 68 -19.10 3.16 -2.43
N SER A 69 -19.41 4.42 -2.12
CA SER A 69 -20.78 4.93 -2.26
C SER A 69 -21.10 5.25 -3.73
N GLU A 70 -22.30 4.87 -4.16
CA GLU A 70 -22.82 5.14 -5.52
C GLU A 70 -23.39 6.55 -5.66
N TYR A 71 -23.78 7.19 -4.56
CA TYR A 71 -24.14 8.61 -4.56
C TYR A 71 -22.95 9.47 -5.00
N ASN A 72 -23.22 10.46 -5.87
CA ASN A 72 -22.18 11.28 -6.51
C ASN A 72 -21.12 10.43 -7.24
N SER A 73 -21.57 9.42 -8.00
CA SER A 73 -20.71 8.43 -8.68
C SER A 73 -19.66 9.02 -9.63
N ASP A 74 -19.89 10.21 -10.18
CA ASP A 74 -18.91 10.94 -10.98
C ASP A 74 -17.65 11.31 -10.18
N ILE A 75 -17.79 11.50 -8.87
CA ILE A 75 -16.69 11.77 -7.94
C ILE A 75 -16.14 10.45 -7.40
N THR A 76 -17.00 9.56 -6.89
CA THR A 76 -16.56 8.36 -6.16
C THR A 76 -15.88 7.33 -7.06
N LYS A 77 -16.30 7.18 -8.32
CA LYS A 77 -15.61 6.30 -9.29
C LYS A 77 -14.20 6.79 -9.63
N GLU A 78 -14.00 8.11 -9.70
CA GLU A 78 -12.66 8.67 -9.90
C GLU A 78 -11.78 8.47 -8.65
N MET A 79 -12.35 8.60 -7.45
CA MET A 79 -11.66 8.26 -6.21
C MET A 79 -11.25 6.77 -6.18
N GLU A 80 -12.15 5.87 -6.56
CA GLU A 80 -11.90 4.43 -6.63
C GLU A 80 -10.71 4.12 -7.56
N LYS A 81 -10.70 4.65 -8.78
CA LYS A 81 -9.57 4.48 -9.73
C LYS A 81 -8.24 4.93 -9.12
N ILE A 82 -8.25 6.07 -8.43
CA ILE A 82 -7.04 6.60 -7.78
C ILE A 82 -6.60 5.70 -6.63
N VAL A 83 -7.53 5.21 -5.81
CA VAL A 83 -7.22 4.28 -4.71
C VAL A 83 -6.62 2.98 -5.25
N LEU A 84 -7.21 2.38 -6.28
CA LEU A 84 -6.70 1.15 -6.90
C LEU A 84 -5.31 1.32 -7.51
N ALA A 85 -5.02 2.49 -8.10
CA ALA A 85 -3.70 2.79 -8.64
C ALA A 85 -2.67 3.09 -7.54
N HIS A 86 -3.10 3.76 -6.46
CA HIS A 86 -2.20 4.18 -5.38
C HIS A 86 -1.92 3.06 -4.37
N SER A 87 -2.88 2.16 -4.13
CA SER A 87 -2.71 0.98 -3.26
C SER A 87 -1.59 0.08 -3.75
N LYS A 88 -1.51 -0.16 -5.07
CA LYS A 88 -0.41 -0.91 -5.71
C LYS A 88 0.97 -0.32 -5.40
N LYS A 89 1.09 1.01 -5.35
CA LYS A 89 2.35 1.70 -5.02
C LYS A 89 2.73 1.56 -3.55
N LEU A 90 1.74 1.37 -2.68
CA LEU A 90 1.92 1.20 -1.24
C LEU A 90 2.08 -0.27 -0.81
N ASN A 91 2.13 -1.21 -1.77
CA ASN A 91 2.11 -2.65 -1.49
C ASN A 91 0.87 -3.10 -0.70
N VAL A 92 -0.27 -2.47 -1.01
CA VAL A 92 -1.58 -2.75 -0.44
C VAL A 92 -2.44 -3.38 -1.53
N GLU A 93 -2.99 -4.55 -1.24
CA GLU A 93 -3.93 -5.29 -2.08
C GLU A 93 -5.37 -4.97 -1.66
N ILE A 94 -6.18 -4.50 -2.61
CA ILE A 94 -7.63 -4.39 -2.41
C ILE A 94 -8.24 -5.75 -2.73
N THR A 95 -8.64 -6.51 -1.72
CA THR A 95 -9.14 -7.88 -1.91
C THR A 95 -10.61 -7.93 -2.27
N LYS A 96 -11.40 -6.99 -1.75
CA LYS A 96 -12.85 -6.96 -1.93
C LYS A 96 -13.35 -5.52 -2.01
N ILE A 97 -14.24 -5.27 -2.96
CA ILE A 97 -14.91 -3.99 -3.15
C ILE A 97 -16.40 -4.20 -2.95
N ILE A 98 -17.03 -3.40 -2.10
CA ILE A 98 -18.48 -3.40 -1.87
C ILE A 98 -19.03 -2.03 -2.26
N SER A 99 -19.94 -2.00 -3.23
CA SER A 99 -20.71 -0.81 -3.56
C SER A 99 -21.91 -0.69 -2.63
N VAL A 100 -22.19 0.52 -2.15
CA VAL A 100 -23.36 0.83 -1.31
C VAL A 100 -24.09 2.05 -1.86
N SER A 101 -25.40 2.16 -1.60
CA SER A 101 -26.21 3.26 -2.12
C SER A 101 -25.68 4.63 -1.66
N GLY A 102 -25.56 4.82 -0.34
CA GLY A 102 -25.09 6.05 0.27
C GLY A 102 -23.98 5.83 1.30
N VAL A 103 -23.37 6.95 1.72
CA VAL A 103 -22.37 6.95 2.80
C VAL A 103 -22.97 6.46 4.13
N LEU A 104 -24.27 6.66 4.35
CA LEU A 104 -24.96 6.19 5.56
C LEU A 104 -24.98 4.64 5.68
N ASP A 105 -24.94 3.93 4.55
CA ASP A 105 -24.96 2.46 4.49
C ASP A 105 -23.56 1.86 4.64
N ALA A 106 -22.51 2.66 4.44
CA ALA A 106 -21.13 2.21 4.46
C ALA A 106 -20.72 1.50 5.76
N PRO A 107 -21.12 1.94 6.99
CA PRO A 107 -20.76 1.25 8.22
C PRO A 107 -21.16 -0.24 8.24
N LEU A 108 -22.29 -0.61 7.65
CA LEU A 108 -22.71 -2.01 7.60
C LEU A 108 -21.76 -2.84 6.72
N ALA A 109 -21.41 -2.31 5.54
CA ALA A 109 -20.45 -2.95 4.64
C ALA A 109 -19.05 -3.05 5.27
N VAL A 110 -18.61 -1.98 5.95
CA VAL A 110 -17.35 -1.97 6.71
C VAL A 110 -17.35 -3.06 7.77
N LYS A 111 -18.41 -3.16 8.58
CA LYS A 111 -18.52 -4.21 9.61
C LYS A 111 -18.43 -5.60 9.00
N SER A 112 -19.05 -5.83 7.85
CA SER A 112 -18.95 -7.11 7.14
C SER A 112 -17.52 -7.42 6.72
N LEU A 113 -16.79 -6.46 6.13
CA LEU A 113 -15.41 -6.65 5.69
C LEU A 113 -14.45 -6.85 6.87
N LEU A 114 -14.63 -6.10 7.96
CA LEU A 114 -13.77 -6.20 9.15
C LEU A 114 -13.86 -7.56 9.86
N LYS A 115 -14.99 -8.27 9.73
CA LYS A 115 -15.15 -9.64 10.24
C LYS A 115 -14.29 -10.66 9.48
N GLU A 116 -13.90 -10.38 8.25
CA GLU A 116 -13.09 -11.30 7.45
C GLU A 116 -11.64 -11.31 7.99
N LYS A 117 -11.11 -12.51 8.26
CA LYS A 117 -9.76 -12.67 8.86
C LYS A 117 -8.64 -12.17 7.94
N GLU A 118 -8.84 -12.28 6.63
CA GLU A 118 -7.84 -11.86 5.64
C GLU A 118 -7.77 -10.34 5.46
N ILE A 119 -8.83 -9.61 5.83
CA ILE A 119 -8.90 -8.16 5.68
C ILE A 119 -8.29 -7.52 6.93
N GLN A 120 -7.18 -6.81 6.76
CA GLN A 120 -6.45 -6.14 7.84
C GLN A 120 -6.96 -4.71 8.09
N GLY A 121 -7.59 -4.08 7.10
CA GLY A 121 -8.18 -2.74 7.22
C GLY A 121 -9.21 -2.49 6.12
N VAL A 122 -9.94 -1.39 6.20
CA VAL A 122 -10.97 -1.03 5.22
C VAL A 122 -10.84 0.43 4.83
N VAL A 123 -11.10 0.78 3.58
CA VAL A 123 -11.23 2.17 3.12
C VAL A 123 -12.67 2.42 2.71
N VAL A 124 -13.24 3.55 3.12
CA VAL A 124 -14.58 4.01 2.72
C VAL A 124 -14.43 5.22 1.81
N LEU A 125 -15.02 5.18 0.63
CA LEU A 125 -15.06 6.28 -0.33
C LEU A 125 -16.48 6.79 -0.49
N GLY A 126 -16.63 8.11 -0.48
CA GLY A 126 -17.92 8.74 -0.67
C GLY A 126 -17.80 10.23 -0.96
N ALA A 127 -18.89 10.82 -1.41
CA ALA A 127 -19.00 12.26 -1.53
C ALA A 127 -20.38 12.71 -1.05
N VAL A 128 -20.40 13.64 -0.12
CA VAL A 128 -21.59 14.24 0.47
C VAL A 128 -21.54 15.74 0.19
N ILE A 129 -22.31 16.15 -0.82
CA ILE A 129 -22.36 17.55 -1.29
C ILE A 129 -23.40 18.31 -0.47
N GLN A 130 -23.09 19.58 -0.16
CA GLN A 130 -24.00 20.45 0.57
C GLN A 130 -25.29 20.69 -0.23
N GLY A 131 -26.43 20.48 0.44
CA GLY A 131 -27.76 20.84 -0.05
C GLY A 131 -28.36 22.00 0.74
N GLU A 132 -29.68 22.14 0.65
CA GLU A 132 -30.43 23.21 1.32
C GLU A 132 -30.70 22.94 2.80
N THR A 133 -30.61 21.68 3.22
CA THR A 133 -30.86 21.24 4.60
C THR A 133 -29.59 20.73 5.26
N ALA A 134 -29.62 20.55 6.58
CA ALA A 134 -28.50 19.99 7.35
C ALA A 134 -28.28 18.47 7.16
N HIS A 135 -28.96 17.85 6.20
CA HIS A 135 -28.92 16.41 5.96
C HIS A 135 -27.49 15.90 5.63
N ASP A 136 -26.73 16.69 4.88
CA ASP A 136 -25.34 16.39 4.52
C ASP A 136 -24.46 16.15 5.77
N ARG A 137 -24.59 17.04 6.77
CA ARG A 137 -23.86 16.96 8.03
C ARG A 137 -24.26 15.73 8.83
N VAL A 138 -25.56 15.48 8.95
CA VAL A 138 -26.07 14.32 9.69
C VAL A 138 -25.53 13.02 9.10
N VAL A 139 -25.60 12.86 7.77
CA VAL A 139 -25.11 11.65 7.08
C VAL A 139 -23.60 11.48 7.25
N ALA A 140 -22.82 12.53 6.95
CA ALA A 140 -21.36 12.43 6.98
C ALA A 140 -20.82 12.18 8.39
N PHE A 141 -21.32 12.91 9.39
CA PHE A 141 -20.86 12.75 10.78
C PHE A 141 -21.31 11.43 11.41
N THR A 142 -22.53 10.98 11.11
CA THR A 142 -23.01 9.66 11.57
C THR A 142 -22.12 8.55 11.00
N CYS A 143 -21.82 8.60 9.70
CA CYS A 143 -20.91 7.63 9.09
C CYS A 143 -19.51 7.69 9.72
N ALA A 144 -18.92 8.89 9.84
CA ALA A 144 -17.58 9.06 10.41
C ALA A 144 -17.48 8.49 11.84
N SER A 145 -18.46 8.77 12.68
CA SER A 145 -18.53 8.21 14.04
C SER A 145 -18.64 6.69 13.99
N LYS A 146 -19.55 6.13 13.20
CA LYS A 146 -19.77 4.67 13.17
C LYS A 146 -18.60 3.88 12.59
N VAL A 147 -17.91 4.40 11.58
CA VAL A 147 -16.71 3.72 11.05
C VAL A 147 -15.54 3.80 12.03
N SER A 148 -15.44 4.89 12.81
CA SER A 148 -14.46 5.00 13.90
C SER A 148 -14.75 3.99 15.01
N ASP A 149 -16.01 3.87 15.44
CA ASP A 149 -16.45 2.87 16.43
C ASP A 149 -16.08 1.45 15.96
N LEU A 150 -16.35 1.14 14.68
CA LEU A 150 -16.01 -0.17 14.08
C LEU A 150 -14.50 -0.40 14.00
N SER A 151 -13.71 0.64 13.74
CA SER A 151 -12.25 0.52 13.70
C SER A 151 -11.70 0.07 15.06
N LEU A 152 -12.25 0.66 16.14
CA LEU A 152 -11.90 0.31 17.52
C LEU A 152 -12.46 -1.07 17.92
N GLU A 153 -13.71 -1.38 17.57
CA GLU A 153 -14.36 -2.67 17.87
C GLU A 153 -13.55 -3.86 17.31
N PHE A 154 -13.07 -3.73 16.07
CA PHE A 154 -12.38 -4.81 15.36
C PHE A 154 -10.84 -4.72 15.44
N ASN A 155 -10.28 -3.70 16.10
CA ASN A 155 -8.83 -3.42 16.14
C ASN A 155 -8.18 -3.43 14.75
N LYS A 156 -8.86 -2.83 13.78
CA LYS A 156 -8.44 -2.77 12.37
C LYS A 156 -8.69 -1.37 11.84
N PRO A 157 -7.70 -0.70 11.22
CA PRO A 157 -7.85 0.67 10.77
C PRO A 157 -8.91 0.81 9.67
N VAL A 158 -9.73 1.86 9.78
CA VAL A 158 -10.68 2.27 8.74
C VAL A 158 -10.30 3.64 8.18
N GLY A 159 -9.99 3.70 6.88
CA GLY A 159 -9.66 4.92 6.16
C GLY A 159 -10.92 5.65 5.71
N PHE A 160 -11.09 6.89 6.15
CA PHE A 160 -12.26 7.70 5.82
C PHE A 160 -11.97 8.63 4.64
N GLY A 161 -12.31 8.18 3.43
CA GLY A 161 -12.22 8.94 2.19
C GLY A 161 -13.56 9.51 1.74
N VAL A 162 -14.35 10.07 2.67
CA VAL A 162 -15.59 10.76 2.33
C VAL A 162 -15.33 12.25 2.19
N ILE A 163 -15.67 12.81 1.03
CA ILE A 163 -15.57 14.25 0.75
C ILE A 163 -16.85 14.95 1.24
N GLY A 164 -16.70 16.00 2.05
CA GLY A 164 -17.81 16.73 2.69
C GLY A 164 -17.86 16.49 4.21
N PRO A 165 -18.89 16.99 4.92
CA PRO A 165 -20.06 17.75 4.43
C PRO A 165 -19.76 19.24 4.21
N GLY A 166 -20.75 20.04 3.81
CA GLY A 166 -20.63 21.51 3.75
C GLY A 166 -19.76 22.04 2.61
N ILE A 167 -19.64 21.30 1.50
CA ILE A 167 -18.90 21.75 0.32
C ILE A 167 -19.72 21.61 -0.96
N SER A 168 -19.48 22.50 -1.93
CA SER A 168 -20.06 22.41 -3.26
C SER A 168 -19.45 21.29 -4.09
N LYS A 169 -20.18 20.86 -5.13
CA LYS A 169 -19.74 19.82 -6.07
C LYS A 169 -18.40 20.16 -6.74
N GLU A 170 -18.23 21.40 -7.18
CA GLU A 170 -16.98 21.89 -7.81
C GLU A 170 -15.78 21.79 -6.87
N ASN A 171 -15.98 22.12 -5.59
CA ASN A 171 -14.95 22.02 -4.58
C ASN A 171 -14.64 20.57 -4.21
N ALA A 172 -15.64 19.68 -4.28
CA ALA A 172 -15.46 18.25 -4.12
C ALA A 172 -14.57 17.65 -5.22
N VAL A 173 -14.80 18.03 -6.48
CA VAL A 173 -14.00 17.56 -7.63
C VAL A 173 -12.51 17.90 -7.46
N LYS A 174 -12.18 19.10 -6.99
CA LYS A 174 -10.78 19.51 -6.72
C LYS A 174 -10.09 18.67 -5.64
N ARG A 175 -10.86 17.99 -4.78
CA ARG A 175 -10.38 17.22 -3.62
C ARG A 175 -10.33 15.70 -3.85
N ILE A 176 -10.86 15.22 -4.98
CA ILE A 176 -10.90 13.78 -5.36
C ILE A 176 -9.54 13.12 -5.10
N LYS A 177 -8.47 13.68 -5.67
CA LYS A 177 -7.13 13.07 -5.63
C LYS A 177 -6.55 13.01 -4.22
N SER A 178 -6.72 14.05 -3.42
CA SER A 178 -6.13 14.10 -2.07
C SER A 178 -6.88 13.18 -1.11
N TYR A 179 -8.22 13.22 -1.11
CA TYR A 179 -9.02 12.36 -0.21
C TYR A 179 -8.84 10.87 -0.54
N ALA A 180 -8.86 10.51 -1.83
CA ALA A 180 -8.59 9.14 -2.26
C ALA A 180 -7.23 8.65 -1.76
N LYS A 181 -6.15 9.40 -2.01
CA LYS A 181 -4.80 9.02 -1.57
C LYS A 181 -4.64 8.96 -0.06
N HIS A 182 -5.10 9.98 0.66
CA HIS A 182 -4.95 10.04 2.11
C HIS A 182 -5.69 8.90 2.80
N SER A 183 -6.87 8.51 2.28
CA SER A 183 -7.66 7.42 2.87
C SER A 183 -6.89 6.09 2.90
N VAL A 184 -6.25 5.70 1.79
CA VAL A 184 -5.46 4.46 1.72
C VAL A 184 -4.10 4.59 2.40
N GLU A 185 -3.45 5.76 2.32
CA GLU A 185 -2.17 6.02 3.00
C GLU A 185 -2.31 5.93 4.53
N SER A 186 -3.41 6.46 5.08
CA SER A 186 -3.71 6.40 6.51
C SER A 186 -3.83 4.96 6.98
N VAL A 187 -4.58 4.12 6.26
CA VAL A 187 -4.72 2.69 6.58
C VAL A 187 -3.38 1.98 6.48
N ALA A 188 -2.62 2.20 5.41
CA ALA A 188 -1.33 1.56 5.20
C ALA A 188 -0.32 1.90 6.32
N LYS A 189 -0.28 3.17 6.74
CA LYS A 189 0.56 3.66 7.85
C LYS A 189 0.13 3.08 9.19
N MET A 190 -1.17 3.10 9.49
CA MET A 190 -1.69 2.50 10.72
C MET A 190 -1.40 1.01 10.80
N LEU A 191 -1.52 0.28 9.69
CA LEU A 191 -1.16 -1.13 9.63
C LEU A 191 0.34 -1.37 9.87
N ASN A 192 1.24 -0.45 9.49
CA ASN A 192 2.65 -0.58 9.89
C ASN A 192 2.81 -0.35 11.39
N ALA A 193 2.19 0.72 11.91
CA ALA A 193 2.34 1.11 13.31
C ALA A 193 1.76 0.11 14.31
N LEU A 194 0.78 -0.71 13.90
CA LEU A 194 0.20 -1.78 14.71
C LEU A 194 0.97 -3.12 14.61
N GLU A 195 1.91 -3.24 13.66
CA GLU A 195 2.78 -4.42 13.52
C GLU A 195 4.12 -4.26 14.27
N GLU A 196 4.45 -3.04 14.71
CA GLU A 196 5.61 -2.69 15.56
C GLU A 196 5.30 -2.92 17.05
#